data_AF-X0WK18-F1
#
_entry.id   AF-X0WK18-F1
#
_cell.length_a   1.000
_cell.length_b   1.000
_cell.length_c   1.000
_cell.angle_alpha   90.00
_cell.angle_beta   90.00
_cell.angle_gamma   90.00
#
_symmetry.space_group_name_H-M   'P 1'
#
loop_
_entity.id
_entity.type
_entity.pdbx_description
1 polymer ?
#
loop_
_entity_poly.entity_id
_entity_poly.type
_entity_poly.pdbx_seq_one_letter_code
_entity_poly.pdbx_strand_id
1 'polypeptide(L)'
;MSREHLKSPCRLWIGTSGYSYTEWANAGFYPPGTRSGQMLPLYARIFPITELNFTWYQMPKAAAIERMRQHAPPGFRFAAKLTRTLTHEVDPDQWRGQVSQYRDGMAPLTQTRQLTAVLLQFPPSFSRAP
;
A
#
# COMPACT_ATOMS: atom_id res chain seq x y z
N MET A 1 24.05 29.79 -27.51
CA MET A 1 24.22 28.72 -26.51
C MET A 1 22.89 28.50 -25.80
N SER A 2 22.04 27.64 -26.38
CA SER A 2 20.69 27.34 -25.89
C SER A 2 20.75 26.32 -24.76
N ARG A 3 20.27 26.71 -23.57
CA ARG A 3 20.12 25.81 -22.42
C ARG A 3 19.10 24.72 -22.76
N GLU A 4 19.56 23.47 -22.82
CA GLU A 4 18.70 22.31 -22.86
C GLU A 4 17.81 22.29 -21.61
N HIS A 5 16.49 22.24 -21.81
CA HIS A 5 15.55 21.90 -20.76
C HIS A 5 15.74 20.43 -20.42
N LEU A 6 16.65 20.12 -19.49
CA LEU A 6 16.71 18.82 -18.84
C LEU A 6 15.36 18.59 -18.14
N LYS A 7 14.47 17.84 -18.79
CA LYS A 7 13.23 17.37 -18.19
C LYS A 7 13.60 16.64 -16.89
N SER A 8 13.07 17.08 -15.76
CA SER A 8 13.21 16.37 -14.49
C SER A 8 12.90 14.89 -14.73
N PRO A 9 13.76 13.95 -14.30
CA PRO A 9 13.54 12.54 -14.57
C PRO A 9 12.22 12.09 -13.93
N CYS A 10 11.33 11.54 -14.75
CA CYS A 10 10.10 10.92 -14.27
C CYS A 10 10.47 9.67 -13.46
N ARG A 11 10.18 9.68 -12.15
CA ARG A 11 10.52 8.57 -11.27
C ARG A 11 9.47 7.46 -11.40
N LEU A 12 9.89 6.30 -11.90
CA LEU A 12 9.07 5.09 -11.97
C LEU A 12 9.29 4.23 -10.73
N TRP A 13 8.19 3.78 -10.11
CA TRP A 13 8.22 2.83 -8.99
C TRP A 13 7.59 1.52 -9.44
N ILE A 14 8.33 0.41 -9.28
CA ILE A 14 7.88 -0.94 -9.67
C ILE A 14 7.77 -1.79 -8.42
N GLY A 15 6.68 -2.54 -8.29
CA GLY A 15 6.40 -3.42 -7.17
C GLY A 15 5.20 -4.30 -7.46
N THR A 16 4.65 -4.92 -6.42
CA THR A 16 3.55 -5.88 -6.50
C THR A 16 2.42 -5.50 -5.55
N SER A 17 1.23 -6.02 -5.84
CA SER A 17 0.10 -6.02 -4.90
C SER A 17 0.33 -7.05 -3.81
N GLY A 18 0.86 -6.60 -2.67
CA GLY A 18 1.27 -7.43 -1.55
C GLY A 18 2.72 -7.94 -1.66
N TYR A 19 3.22 -8.44 -0.53
CA TYR A 19 4.58 -8.94 -0.36
C TYR A 19 4.67 -10.21 0.51
N SER A 20 3.59 -10.56 1.24
CA SER A 20 3.62 -11.58 2.30
C SER A 20 2.83 -12.83 1.89
N TYR A 21 3.40 -13.63 1.01
CA TYR A 21 2.82 -14.88 0.49
C TYR A 21 3.74 -16.05 0.84
N THR A 22 3.24 -17.10 1.50
CA THR A 22 4.04 -18.28 1.85
C THR A 22 4.51 -19.04 0.61
N GLU A 23 3.72 -18.97 -0.45
CA GLU A 23 4.02 -19.51 -1.77
C GLU A 23 5.28 -18.89 -2.37
N TRP A 24 5.62 -17.65 -2.00
CA TRP A 24 6.85 -17.00 -2.48
C TRP A 24 8.11 -17.56 -1.82
N ALA A 25 8.01 -18.04 -0.58
CA ALA A 25 9.10 -18.79 0.03
C ALA A 25 9.26 -20.17 -0.67
N ASN A 26 8.15 -20.84 -0.97
CA ASN A 26 8.16 -22.12 -1.68
C ASN A 26 8.69 -21.98 -3.12
N ALA A 27 8.40 -20.88 -3.79
CA ALA A 27 8.88 -20.57 -5.15
C ALA A 27 10.32 -20.03 -5.19
N GLY A 28 10.99 -19.90 -4.03
CA GLY A 28 12.38 -19.46 -3.94
C GLY A 28 12.60 -17.94 -4.05
N PHE A 29 11.55 -17.13 -4.03
CA PHE A 29 11.69 -15.66 -3.96
C PHE A 29 12.23 -15.22 -2.59
N TYR A 30 11.84 -15.92 -1.53
CA TYR A 30 12.41 -15.76 -0.19
C TYR A 30 13.23 -17.00 0.21
N PRO A 31 14.22 -16.85 1.11
CA PRO A 31 14.93 -17.99 1.69
C PRO A 31 13.95 -19.02 2.31
N PRO A 32 14.27 -20.32 2.25
CA PRO A 32 13.45 -21.36 2.89
C PRO A 32 13.22 -21.06 4.38
N GLY A 33 12.00 -21.28 4.86
CA GLY A 33 11.62 -21.05 6.26
C GLY A 33 11.36 -19.58 6.63
N THR A 34 11.38 -18.64 5.67
CA THR A 34 11.03 -17.23 5.90
C THR A 34 9.63 -17.09 6.50
N ARG A 35 9.53 -16.46 7.67
CA ARG A 35 8.24 -16.15 8.33
C ARG A 35 7.66 -14.84 7.80
N SER A 36 6.35 -14.65 7.87
CA SER A 36 5.66 -13.45 7.35
C SER A 36 6.26 -12.12 7.85
N GLY A 37 6.65 -12.04 9.13
CA GLY A 37 7.29 -10.85 9.70
C GLY A 37 8.66 -10.50 9.12
N GLN A 38 9.31 -11.43 8.41
CA GLN A 38 10.61 -11.24 7.76
C GLN A 38 10.49 -10.95 6.26
N MET A 39 9.28 -11.09 5.68
CA MET A 39 9.08 -10.95 4.23
C MET A 39 9.23 -9.51 3.76
N LEU A 40 8.71 -8.50 4.49
CA LEU A 40 8.83 -7.09 4.06
C LEU A 40 10.29 -6.60 3.99
N PRO A 41 11.17 -6.86 4.99
CA PRO A 41 12.58 -6.54 4.87
C PRO A 41 13.26 -7.18 3.66
N LEU A 42 12.93 -8.44 3.35
CA LEU A 42 13.48 -9.15 2.20
C LEU A 42 12.95 -8.58 0.88
N TYR A 43 11.65 -8.33 0.80
CA TYR A 43 10.98 -7.71 -0.33
C TYR A 43 11.58 -6.35 -0.68
N ALA A 44 11.84 -5.52 0.33
CA ALA A 44 12.39 -4.18 0.19
C ALA A 44 13.83 -4.14 -0.34
N ARG A 45 14.52 -5.29 -0.44
CA ARG A 45 15.81 -5.42 -1.11
C ARG A 45 15.69 -5.51 -2.63
N ILE A 46 14.51 -5.86 -3.15
CA ILE A 46 14.25 -6.13 -4.56
C ILE A 46 13.40 -5.02 -5.17
N PHE A 47 12.31 -4.65 -4.49
CA PHE A 47 11.40 -3.61 -4.96
C PHE A 47 11.40 -2.39 -4.02
N PRO A 48 11.25 -1.17 -4.56
CA PRO A 48 11.16 0.05 -3.75
C PRO A 48 9.75 0.39 -3.25
N ILE A 49 8.72 -0.31 -3.73
CA ILE A 49 7.31 -0.07 -3.40
C ILE A 49 6.52 -1.37 -3.33
N THR A 50 5.46 -1.41 -2.52
CA THR A 50 4.41 -2.45 -2.57
C THR A 50 3.04 -1.81 -2.35
N GLU A 51 1.98 -2.44 -2.85
CA GLU A 51 0.60 -2.10 -2.47
C GLU A 51 0.13 -2.95 -1.29
N LEU A 52 -0.41 -2.31 -0.27
CA LEU A 52 -0.99 -2.95 0.91
C LEU A 52 -2.40 -3.48 0.61
N ASN A 53 -2.49 -4.69 0.05
CA ASN A 53 -3.79 -5.29 -0.30
C ASN A 53 -4.64 -5.69 0.93
N PHE A 54 -4.02 -6.00 2.08
CA PHE A 54 -4.77 -6.41 3.29
C PHE A 54 -5.74 -5.33 3.80
N THR A 55 -5.44 -4.06 3.52
CA THR A 55 -6.26 -2.91 3.93
C THR A 55 -7.63 -2.88 3.23
N TRP A 56 -7.78 -3.61 2.11
CA TRP A 56 -9.09 -3.84 1.49
C TRP A 56 -10.01 -4.67 2.39
N TYR A 57 -9.47 -5.69 3.06
CA TYR A 57 -10.22 -6.61 3.90
C TYR A 57 -10.46 -6.05 5.31
N GLN A 58 -9.50 -5.29 5.84
CA GLN A 58 -9.48 -4.82 7.23
C GLN A 58 -9.11 -3.35 7.31
N MET A 59 -9.85 -2.60 8.14
CA MET A 59 -9.54 -1.20 8.42
C MET A 59 -8.13 -1.08 9.02
N PRO A 60 -7.23 -0.24 8.47
CA PRO A 60 -5.89 -0.07 9.00
C PRO A 60 -5.94 0.52 10.42
N LYS A 61 -5.02 0.08 11.27
CA LYS A 61 -4.79 0.65 12.60
C LYS A 61 -3.39 1.26 12.64
N ALA A 62 -3.25 2.49 13.12
CA ALA A 62 -1.99 3.24 13.10
C ALA A 62 -0.83 2.44 13.74
N ALA A 63 -1.05 1.81 14.89
CA ALA A 63 -0.02 1.02 15.56
C ALA A 63 0.45 -0.21 14.75
N ALA A 64 -0.44 -0.83 13.98
CA ALA A 64 -0.09 -1.96 13.12
C ALA A 64 0.66 -1.49 11.88
N ILE A 65 0.20 -0.39 11.26
CA ILE A 65 0.86 0.24 10.12
C ILE A 65 2.25 0.74 10.48
N GLU A 66 2.43 1.39 11.64
CA GLU A 66 3.74 1.85 12.10
C GLU A 66 4.71 0.69 12.32
N ARG A 67 4.27 -0.37 13.00
CA ARG A 67 5.08 -1.56 13.21
C ARG A 67 5.53 -2.20 11.89
N MET A 68 4.61 -2.32 10.94
CA MET A 68 4.92 -2.81 9.59
C MET A 68 5.92 -1.88 8.88
N ARG A 69 5.70 -0.57 8.91
CA ARG A 69 6.55 0.45 8.28
C ARG A 69 8.00 0.35 8.75
N GLN A 70 8.23 0.09 10.05
CA GLN A 70 9.56 -0.05 10.64
C GLN A 70 10.37 -1.23 10.08
N HIS A 71 9.72 -2.21 9.45
CA HIS A 71 10.39 -3.32 8.79
C HIS A 71 10.86 -2.99 7.36
N ALA A 72 10.54 -1.79 6.84
CA ALA A 72 11.02 -1.31 5.55
C ALA A 72 11.98 -0.12 5.73
N PRO A 73 12.96 0.07 4.82
CA PRO A 73 13.88 1.19 4.90
C PRO A 73 13.14 2.53 4.69
N PRO A 74 13.68 3.67 5.17
CA PRO A 74 13.02 4.99 5.07
C PRO A 74 12.65 5.43 3.64
N GLY A 75 13.41 4.96 2.64
CA GLY A 75 13.16 5.23 1.22
C GLY A 75 12.04 4.41 0.59
N PHE A 76 11.59 3.33 1.25
CA PHE A 76 10.55 2.46 0.73
C PHE A 76 9.19 3.17 0.71
N ARG A 77 8.37 2.81 -0.28
CA ARG A 77 7.07 3.41 -0.53
C ARG A 77 5.95 2.39 -0.42
N PHE A 78 4.76 2.87 -0.13
CA PHE A 78 3.56 2.05 -0.05
C PHE A 78 2.46 2.69 -0.88
N ALA A 79 1.76 1.90 -1.68
CA ALA A 79 0.38 2.19 -2.04
C ALA A 79 -0.54 1.42 -1.09
N ALA A 80 -1.80 1.79 -0.98
CA ALA A 80 -2.76 1.04 -0.16
C ALA A 80 -4.12 0.99 -0.83
N LYS A 81 -4.81 -0.15 -0.74
CA LYS A 81 -6.20 -0.22 -1.17
C LYS A 81 -7.11 0.44 -0.15
N LEU A 82 -8.13 1.14 -0.63
CA LEU A 82 -9.20 1.57 0.26
C LEU A 82 -9.99 0.36 0.76
N THR A 83 -10.44 0.39 2.02
CA THR A 83 -11.21 -0.72 2.60
C THR A 83 -12.50 -0.98 1.82
N ARG A 84 -12.90 -2.25 1.70
CA ARG A 84 -14.08 -2.66 0.92
C ARG A 84 -15.38 -1.98 1.37
N THR A 85 -15.48 -1.61 2.65
CA THR A 85 -16.62 -0.85 3.20
C THR A 85 -16.74 0.57 2.64
N LEU A 86 -15.72 1.06 1.92
CA LEU A 86 -15.71 2.35 1.25
C LEU A 86 -15.76 2.23 -0.29
N THR A 87 -15.86 1.02 -0.85
CA THR A 87 -15.86 0.79 -2.31
C THR A 87 -16.89 -0.22 -2.79
N HIS A 88 -17.10 -1.31 -2.05
CA HIS A 88 -17.98 -2.43 -2.41
C HIS A 88 -19.20 -2.55 -1.49
N GLU A 89 -19.07 -2.13 -0.23
CA GLU A 89 -20.06 -2.29 0.84
C GLU A 89 -20.30 -0.95 1.55
N VAL A 90 -20.56 0.09 0.75
CA VAL A 90 -20.69 1.46 1.27
C VAL A 90 -21.98 1.62 2.05
N ASP A 91 -21.83 2.00 3.33
CA ASP A 91 -22.93 2.45 4.18
C ASP A 91 -23.08 3.99 4.06
N PRO A 92 -24.20 4.50 3.50
CA PRO A 92 -24.44 5.93 3.29
C PRO A 92 -24.38 6.79 4.56
N ASP A 93 -24.67 6.21 5.71
CA ASP A 93 -24.73 6.92 6.99
C ASP A 93 -23.37 6.90 7.72
N GLN A 94 -22.55 5.87 7.47
CA GLN A 94 -21.31 5.63 8.21
C GLN A 94 -20.02 5.96 7.42
N TRP A 95 -20.08 6.11 6.10
CA TRP A 95 -18.87 6.21 5.26
C TRP A 95 -17.91 7.33 5.68
N ARG A 96 -18.42 8.48 6.15
CA ARG A 96 -17.56 9.60 6.60
C ARG A 96 -16.71 9.23 7.82
N GLY A 97 -17.29 8.49 8.76
CA GLY A 97 -16.59 7.97 9.92
C GLY A 97 -15.54 6.95 9.51
N GLN A 98 -15.89 6.06 8.58
CA GLN A 98 -14.95 5.06 8.05
C GLN A 98 -13.78 5.68 7.27
N VAL A 99 -14.01 6.73 6.46
CA VAL A 99 -12.92 7.50 5.81
C VAL A 99 -11.99 8.11 6.86
N SER A 100 -12.55 8.66 7.94
CA SER A 100 -11.75 9.22 9.03
C SER A 100 -10.90 8.15 9.73
N GLN A 101 -11.49 7.00 10.04
CA GLN A 101 -10.78 5.86 10.61
C GLN A 101 -9.66 5.35 9.70
N TYR A 102 -9.92 5.25 8.39
CA TYR A 102 -8.92 4.83 7.41
C TYR A 102 -7.75 5.82 7.36
N ARG A 103 -8.04 7.13 7.26
CA ARG A 103 -7.04 8.20 7.26
C ARG A 103 -6.17 8.14 8.51
N ASP A 104 -6.78 8.01 9.69
CA ASP A 104 -6.07 7.98 10.96
C ASP A 104 -5.23 6.69 11.09
N GLY A 105 -5.74 5.56 10.59
CA GLY A 105 -5.00 4.30 10.48
C GLY A 105 -3.76 4.38 9.58
N MET A 106 -3.85 5.18 8.52
CA MET A 106 -2.76 5.41 7.54
C MET A 106 -1.83 6.57 7.89
N ALA A 107 -2.10 7.28 9.00
CA ALA A 107 -1.33 8.43 9.44
C ALA A 107 0.19 8.18 9.49
N PRO A 108 0.71 7.01 9.96
CA PRO A 108 2.15 6.79 10.00
C PRO A 108 2.82 6.86 8.63
N LEU A 109 2.21 6.30 7.58
CA LEU A 109 2.77 6.34 6.23
C LEU A 109 2.63 7.72 5.58
N THR A 110 1.57 8.46 5.92
CA THR A 110 1.36 9.81 5.40
C THR A 110 2.35 10.80 6.04
N GLN A 111 2.51 10.73 7.36
CA GLN A 111 3.41 11.60 8.12
C GLN A 111 4.89 11.40 7.72
N THR A 112 5.30 10.16 7.43
CA THR A 112 6.66 9.86 6.96
C THR A 112 6.84 10.00 5.45
N ARG A 113 5.81 10.44 4.71
CA ARG A 113 5.83 10.56 3.24
C ARG A 113 6.16 9.24 2.52
N GLN A 114 5.76 8.12 3.12
CA GLN A 114 5.92 6.79 2.54
C GLN A 114 4.64 6.31 1.83
N LEU A 115 3.48 6.95 2.03
CA LEU A 115 2.27 6.67 1.26
C LEU A 115 2.29 7.41 -0.09
N THR A 116 2.34 6.66 -1.19
CA THR A 116 2.38 7.20 -2.55
C THR A 116 0.98 7.37 -3.16
N ALA A 117 0.08 6.42 -2.89
CA ALA A 117 -1.27 6.41 -3.46
C ALA A 117 -2.25 5.62 -2.58
N VAL A 118 -3.52 6.00 -2.68
CA VAL A 118 -4.65 5.19 -2.20
C VAL A 118 -5.43 4.72 -3.41
N LEU A 119 -5.52 3.41 -3.61
CA LEU A 119 -6.26 2.79 -4.71
C LEU A 119 -7.73 2.64 -4.32
N LEU A 120 -8.60 3.29 -5.09
CA LEU A 120 -10.05 3.09 -5.05
C LEU A 120 -10.43 2.15 -6.19
N GLN A 121 -10.45 0.85 -5.89
CA GLN A 121 -10.91 -0.18 -6.81
C GLN A 121 -12.40 -0.43 -6.54
N PHE A 122 -13.24 -0.25 -7.55
CA PHE A 122 -14.69 -0.47 -7.45
C PHE A 122 -15.12 -1.83 -8.01
N PRO A 123 -16.27 -2.39 -7.60
CA PRO A 123 -16.81 -3.61 -8.18
C PRO A 123 -17.25 -3.41 -9.63
N PRO A 124 -17.42 -4.49 -10.42
CA PRO A 124 -17.93 -4.41 -11.79
C PRO A 124 -19.33 -3.78 -11.91
N SER A 125 -20.12 -3.80 -10.82
CA SER A 125 -21.44 -3.17 -10.75
C SER A 125 -21.40 -1.66 -10.57
N PHE A 126 -20.24 -1.08 -10.25
CA PHE A 126 -20.11 0.37 -10.10
C PHE A 126 -20.14 1.04 -11.47
N SER A 127 -21.22 1.79 -11.71
CA SER A 127 -21.44 2.51 -12.94
C SER A 127 -21.55 4.00 -12.67
N ARG A 128 -21.30 4.79 -13.71
CA ARG A 128 -21.54 6.23 -13.67
C ARG A 128 -23.05 6.47 -13.50
N ALA A 129 -23.44 7.03 -12.37
CA ALA A 129 -24.77 7.59 -12.19
C ALA A 129 -24.81 9.06 -12.67
N PRO A 130 -25.95 9.55 -13.19
CA PRO A 130 -26.14 10.95 -13.61
C PRO A 130 -25.95 11.95 -12.47
#